data_AF-A0A3M2IKX0-F1
#
_entry.id   AF-A0A3M2IKX0-F1
#
_cell.length_a   1.000
_cell.length_b   1.000
_cell.length_c   1.000
_cell.angle_alpha   90.00
_cell.angle_beta   90.00
_cell.angle_gamma   90.00
#
_symmetry.space_group_name_H-M   'P 1'
#
loop_
_entity.id
_entity.type
_entity.pdbx_description
1 polymer ?
#
loop_
_entity_poly.entity_id
_entity_poly.type
_entity_poly.pdbx_seq_one_letter_code
_entity_poly.pdbx_strand_id
1 'polypeptide(L)'
;RFTVNSKNPGNFVPVKNSDFHQFPLPDDLATRLDALYQWLDRKYGLKSTEVMIGEECYRVFSVADMDRVLAAVLGVGEKAGDRSPYWAELWPSAVALGEYLIEAADLQGKTTLELGCGVGLVGLIAHRMGGKVVLSDLEEDALRLAELNWLVNAGETPQTLLLDWRTPALSQKFDVLLAADVAYEAALFSPLVNTLESLLAPGGSIYLAEPNRPVARPFFDLLREKHFRWEKSSRTSHLGETRSTVSVYRIRR
;
A
#
# COMPACT_ATOMS: atom_id res chain seq x y z
N ARG A 1 25.23 7.34 -14.09
CA ARG A 1 24.98 7.79 -15.49
C ARG A 1 24.22 6.67 -16.18
N PHE A 2 22.89 6.75 -16.24
CA PHE A 2 22.07 5.74 -16.90
C PHE A 2 21.85 6.16 -18.36
N THR A 3 22.31 5.34 -19.30
CA THR A 3 22.06 5.52 -20.74
C THR A 3 20.70 4.95 -21.08
N VAL A 4 19.75 5.82 -21.43
CA VAL A 4 18.49 5.45 -22.09
C VAL A 4 18.84 5.09 -23.54
N ASN A 5 18.69 3.82 -23.91
CA ASN A 5 18.83 3.40 -25.30
C ASN A 5 17.49 3.61 -26.02
N SER A 6 17.41 4.66 -26.85
CA SER A 6 16.21 5.16 -27.49
C SER A 6 15.87 4.49 -28.83
N LYS A 7 16.11 3.17 -29.00
CA LYS A 7 15.87 2.47 -30.27
C LYS A 7 15.47 0.99 -30.12
N ASN A 8 14.29 0.72 -29.57
CA ASN A 8 13.40 -0.43 -29.89
C ASN A 8 12.43 -0.69 -28.72
N PRO A 9 11.13 -0.38 -28.84
CA PRO A 9 10.14 -0.64 -27.78
C PRO A 9 9.74 -2.13 -27.66
N GLY A 10 10.49 -3.07 -28.26
CA GLY A 10 10.13 -4.49 -28.33
C GLY A 10 11.21 -5.49 -27.87
N ASN A 11 12.39 -5.02 -27.47
CA ASN A 11 13.42 -5.91 -26.90
C ASN A 11 13.38 -5.83 -25.38
N PHE A 12 12.59 -6.71 -24.77
CA PHE A 12 12.68 -7.01 -23.33
C PHE A 12 14.03 -7.66 -23.08
N VAL A 13 15.01 -6.89 -22.58
CA VAL A 13 16.13 -7.49 -21.87
C VAL A 13 15.59 -7.90 -20.51
N PRO A 14 15.68 -9.18 -20.10
CA PRO A 14 15.27 -9.58 -18.76
C PRO A 14 16.07 -8.77 -17.75
N VAL A 15 15.39 -7.97 -16.92
CA VAL A 15 16.02 -7.41 -15.73
C VAL A 15 16.33 -8.60 -14.83
N LYS A 16 17.56 -8.67 -14.31
CA LYS A 16 17.97 -9.81 -13.47
C LYS A 16 17.70 -9.47 -12.01
N ASN A 17 17.42 -10.48 -11.19
CA ASN A 17 17.26 -10.32 -9.74
C ASN A 17 18.40 -9.56 -9.05
N SER A 18 19.64 -9.70 -9.52
CA SER A 18 20.81 -8.95 -9.02
C SER A 18 20.66 -7.44 -9.12
N ASP A 19 19.77 -6.96 -9.98
CA ASP A 19 19.56 -5.53 -10.24
C ASP A 19 18.59 -4.91 -9.22
N PHE A 20 17.82 -5.74 -8.51
CA PHE A 20 16.79 -5.31 -7.56
C PHE A 20 17.24 -5.30 -6.10
N HIS A 21 18.23 -6.13 -5.75
CA HIS A 21 18.62 -6.40 -4.37
C HIS A 21 20.11 -6.21 -4.11
N GLN A 22 20.44 -5.87 -2.86
CA GLN A 22 21.83 -5.84 -2.40
C GLN A 22 22.41 -7.24 -2.10
N PHE A 23 21.56 -8.25 -1.90
CA PHE A 23 21.96 -9.62 -1.55
C PHE A 23 21.24 -10.67 -2.41
N PRO A 24 21.85 -11.84 -2.67
CA PRO A 24 21.23 -12.90 -3.45
C PRO A 24 20.03 -13.52 -2.72
N LEU A 25 18.90 -13.65 -3.43
CA LEU A 25 17.72 -14.38 -2.97
C LEU A 25 17.90 -15.90 -3.18
N PRO A 26 17.19 -16.75 -2.41
CA PRO A 26 16.95 -18.14 -2.78
C PRO A 26 16.39 -18.28 -4.21
N ASP A 27 16.75 -19.35 -4.92
CA ASP A 27 16.42 -19.53 -6.34
C ASP A 27 14.90 -19.49 -6.64
N ASP A 28 14.08 -20.00 -5.72
CA ASP A 28 12.62 -19.99 -5.84
C ASP A 28 12.05 -18.57 -5.72
N LEU A 29 12.54 -17.78 -4.75
CA LEU A 29 12.13 -16.38 -4.58
C LEU A 29 12.65 -15.50 -5.72
N ALA A 30 13.87 -15.75 -6.18
CA ALA A 30 14.44 -15.11 -7.36
C ALA A 30 13.58 -15.36 -8.60
N THR A 31 13.18 -16.61 -8.84
CA THR A 31 12.29 -16.99 -9.95
C THR A 31 10.92 -16.30 -9.83
N ARG A 32 10.36 -16.25 -8.61
CA ARG A 32 9.08 -15.60 -8.34
C ARG A 32 9.13 -14.09 -8.60
N LEU A 33 10.19 -13.42 -8.14
CA LEU A 33 10.40 -11.99 -8.34
C LEU A 33 10.46 -11.66 -9.84
N ASP A 34 11.32 -12.35 -10.59
CA ASP A 34 11.44 -12.15 -12.04
C ASP A 34 10.09 -12.36 -12.75
N ALA A 35 9.35 -13.41 -12.39
CA ALA A 35 8.05 -13.71 -12.98
C ALA A 35 7.00 -12.61 -12.69
N LEU A 36 6.93 -12.13 -11.43
CA LEU A 36 6.04 -11.03 -11.04
C LEU A 36 6.39 -9.75 -11.78
N TYR A 37 7.67 -9.37 -11.79
CA TYR A 37 8.13 -8.17 -12.47
C TYR A 37 7.79 -8.22 -13.96
N GLN A 38 8.15 -9.31 -14.66
CA GLN A 38 7.88 -9.44 -16.10
C GLN A 38 6.40 -9.41 -16.43
N TRP A 39 5.56 -10.00 -15.58
CA TRP A 39 4.12 -10.00 -15.78
C TRP A 39 3.51 -8.61 -15.59
N LEU A 40 3.84 -7.94 -14.48
CA LEU A 40 3.34 -6.60 -14.15
C LEU A 40 3.86 -5.55 -15.14
N ASP A 41 5.14 -5.59 -15.48
CA ASP A 41 5.76 -4.65 -16.42
C ASP A 41 5.20 -4.81 -17.84
N ARG A 42 4.98 -6.05 -18.29
CA ARG A 42 4.32 -6.29 -19.58
C ARG A 42 2.88 -5.75 -19.60
N LYS A 43 2.13 -5.94 -18.51
CA LYS A 43 0.72 -5.55 -18.44
C LYS A 43 0.54 -4.04 -18.29
N TYR A 44 1.34 -3.41 -17.45
CA TYR A 44 1.12 -2.03 -17.00
C TYR A 44 2.26 -1.07 -17.32
N GLY A 45 3.47 -1.58 -17.54
CA GLY A 45 4.69 -0.79 -17.51
C GLY A 45 4.99 -0.33 -16.09
N LEU A 46 6.14 -0.74 -15.55
CA LEU A 46 6.55 -0.36 -14.19
C LEU A 46 7.56 0.78 -14.22
N LYS A 47 7.47 1.63 -13.21
CA LYS A 47 8.52 2.56 -12.79
C LYS A 47 8.95 2.21 -11.37
N SER A 48 10.21 2.45 -11.04
CA SER A 48 10.70 2.37 -9.66
C SER A 48 10.92 3.76 -9.09
N THR A 49 10.73 3.89 -7.78
CA THR A 49 11.05 5.09 -7.00
C THR A 49 11.76 4.65 -5.73
N GLU A 50 12.84 5.35 -5.37
CA GLU A 50 13.53 5.14 -4.10
C GLU A 50 12.93 6.09 -3.07
N VAL A 51 12.55 5.55 -1.91
CA VAL A 51 11.85 6.27 -0.84
C VAL A 51 12.65 6.09 0.44
N MET A 52 13.02 7.20 1.07
CA MET A 52 13.66 7.17 2.38
C MET A 52 12.59 7.22 3.47
N ILE A 53 12.65 6.30 4.42
CA ILE A 53 11.84 6.31 5.64
C ILE A 53 12.78 6.13 6.83
N GLY A 54 13.03 7.22 7.56
CA GLY A 54 14.12 7.26 8.53
C GLY A 54 15.48 7.06 7.84
N GLU A 55 16.25 6.07 8.29
CA GLU A 55 17.56 5.72 7.72
C GLU A 55 17.48 4.64 6.63
N GLU A 56 16.31 4.02 6.44
CA GLU A 56 16.10 2.92 5.49
C GLU A 56 15.65 3.44 4.12
N CYS A 57 16.18 2.82 3.06
CA CYS A 57 15.81 3.13 1.67
C CYS A 57 14.98 1.98 1.10
N TYR A 58 13.79 2.31 0.60
CA TYR A 58 12.86 1.37 0.00
C TYR A 58 12.79 1.60 -1.50
N ARG A 59 13.01 0.56 -2.30
CA ARG A 59 12.75 0.60 -3.74
C ARG A 59 11.32 0.14 -4.00
N VAL A 60 10.48 1.06 -4.44
CA VAL A 60 9.05 0.80 -4.66
C VAL A 60 8.73 0.87 -6.15
N PHE A 61 8.24 -0.23 -6.69
CA PHE A 61 7.63 -0.30 -8.01
C PHE A 61 6.18 0.20 -7.95
N SER A 62 5.82 1.00 -8.94
CA SER A 62 4.47 1.49 -9.21
C SER A 62 4.23 1.48 -10.71
N VAL A 63 2.98 1.64 -11.15
CA VAL A 63 2.67 1.69 -12.57
C VAL A 63 3.10 3.04 -13.16
N ALA A 64 3.78 2.97 -14.31
CA ALA A 64 4.24 4.15 -15.03
C ALA A 64 3.13 4.81 -15.86
N ASP A 65 2.20 4.01 -16.37
CA ASP A 65 1.18 4.41 -17.33
C ASP A 65 -0.22 4.11 -16.76
N MET A 66 -0.80 5.09 -16.07
CA MET A 66 -2.13 4.96 -15.45
C MET A 66 -3.25 4.78 -16.49
N ASP A 67 -3.05 5.25 -17.72
CA ASP A 67 -4.01 5.08 -18.81
C ASP A 67 -4.13 3.60 -19.21
N ARG A 68 -3.04 2.82 -19.12
CA ARG A 68 -3.09 1.36 -19.31
C ARG A 68 -3.86 0.64 -18.23
N VAL A 69 -3.73 1.07 -16.97
CA VAL A 69 -4.50 0.46 -15.88
C VAL A 69 -5.97 0.77 -16.05
N LEU A 70 -6.29 2.03 -16.39
CA LEU A 70 -7.66 2.43 -16.69
C LEU A 70 -8.26 1.61 -17.84
N ALA A 71 -7.52 1.40 -18.93
CA ALA A 71 -7.95 0.57 -20.05
C ALA A 71 -8.06 -0.93 -19.73
N ALA A 72 -7.25 -1.45 -18.80
CA ALA A 72 -7.29 -2.83 -18.36
C ALA A 72 -8.43 -3.11 -17.37
N VAL A 73 -8.83 -2.09 -16.61
CA VAL A 73 -9.86 -2.21 -15.56
C VAL A 73 -11.25 -1.79 -16.06
N LEU A 74 -11.34 -0.90 -17.04
CA LEU A 74 -12.60 -0.45 -17.61
C LEU A 74 -12.92 -1.11 -18.96
N GLY A 75 -14.14 -1.65 -19.07
CA GLY A 75 -14.78 -1.79 -20.39
C GLY A 75 -15.04 -0.40 -20.99
N VAL A 76 -14.97 -0.29 -22.33
CA VAL A 76 -15.20 0.98 -23.04
C VAL A 76 -16.53 1.61 -22.60
N GLY A 77 -16.46 2.74 -21.89
CA GLY A 77 -17.62 3.53 -21.46
C GLY A 77 -18.06 3.39 -19.99
N GLU A 78 -17.38 2.60 -19.16
CA GLU A 78 -17.70 2.48 -17.73
C GLU A 78 -16.95 3.52 -16.87
N LYS A 79 -17.56 3.97 -15.76
CA LYS A 79 -16.87 4.77 -14.74
C LYS A 79 -16.16 3.81 -13.79
N ALA A 80 -14.89 4.09 -13.45
CA ALA A 80 -14.06 3.14 -12.70
C ALA A 80 -14.53 2.89 -11.26
N GLY A 81 -15.29 3.82 -10.65
CA GLY A 81 -15.86 3.62 -9.32
C GLY A 81 -14.81 3.16 -8.31
N ASP A 82 -15.11 2.09 -7.58
CA ASP A 82 -14.24 1.41 -6.62
C ASP A 82 -13.09 0.60 -7.24
N ARG A 83 -13.14 0.35 -8.55
CA ARG A 83 -12.04 -0.26 -9.33
C ARG A 83 -11.12 0.78 -9.95
N SER A 84 -11.19 2.03 -9.52
CA SER A 84 -10.23 3.04 -9.95
C SER A 84 -8.80 2.58 -9.65
N PRO A 85 -7.86 2.75 -10.59
CA PRO A 85 -6.53 2.12 -10.50
C PRO A 85 -5.60 2.74 -9.45
N TYR A 86 -6.13 3.43 -8.44
CA TYR A 86 -5.36 4.15 -7.43
C TYR A 86 -4.39 3.27 -6.65
N TRP A 87 -4.66 1.95 -6.57
CA TRP A 87 -3.75 0.96 -5.98
C TRP A 87 -2.37 0.91 -6.65
N ALA A 88 -2.28 1.34 -7.91
CA ALA A 88 -1.12 1.21 -8.76
C ALA A 88 -0.05 2.30 -8.54
N GLU A 89 -0.37 3.33 -7.76
CA GLU A 89 0.51 4.48 -7.50
C GLU A 89 0.98 4.52 -6.05
N LEU A 90 2.22 4.98 -5.85
CA LEU A 90 2.72 5.30 -4.52
C LEU A 90 2.22 6.68 -4.10
N TRP A 91 1.36 6.72 -3.07
CA TRP A 91 0.78 7.96 -2.58
C TRP A 91 1.61 8.61 -1.47
N PRO A 92 1.66 9.96 -1.39
CA PRO A 92 2.33 10.67 -0.30
C PRO A 92 1.82 10.30 1.10
N SER A 93 0.58 9.80 1.21
CA SER A 93 0.01 9.32 2.47
C SER A 93 0.69 8.07 3.01
N ALA A 94 1.15 7.17 2.14
CA ALA A 94 1.90 5.98 2.54
C ALA A 94 3.25 6.35 3.16
N VAL A 95 3.95 7.32 2.54
CA VAL A 95 5.23 7.86 3.07
C VAL A 95 5.01 8.53 4.43
N ALA A 96 4.03 9.42 4.53
CA ALA A 96 3.71 10.11 5.79
C ALA A 96 3.30 9.14 6.92
N LEU A 97 2.56 8.09 6.59
CA LEU A 97 2.20 7.05 7.56
C LEU A 97 3.44 6.26 7.99
N GLY A 98 4.28 5.85 7.05
CA GLY A 98 5.53 5.15 7.30
C GLY A 98 6.45 5.90 8.26
N GLU A 99 6.69 7.19 8.00
CA GLU A 99 7.47 8.08 8.87
C GLU A 99 6.85 8.17 10.27
N TYR A 100 5.54 8.30 10.37
CA TYR A 100 4.86 8.35 11.67
C TYR A 100 5.01 7.02 12.44
N LEU A 101 4.91 5.88 11.76
CA LEU A 101 5.00 4.57 12.41
C LEU A 101 6.37 4.39 13.08
N ILE A 102 7.47 4.65 12.36
CA ILE A 102 8.82 4.49 12.92
C ILE A 102 9.10 5.41 14.11
N GLU A 103 8.40 6.54 14.21
CA GLU A 103 8.54 7.49 15.32
C GLU A 103 7.71 7.10 16.55
N ALA A 104 6.49 6.60 16.35
CA ALA A 104 5.45 6.64 17.39
C ALA A 104 4.67 5.33 17.60
N ALA A 105 4.83 4.34 16.73
CA ALA A 105 4.09 3.07 16.82
C ALA A 105 4.93 1.95 17.46
N ASP A 106 4.30 1.17 18.33
CA ASP A 106 4.82 -0.10 18.83
C ASP A 106 4.19 -1.25 18.03
N LEU A 107 4.97 -1.83 17.12
CA LEU A 107 4.53 -2.91 16.23
C LEU A 107 5.20 -4.25 16.53
N GLN A 108 6.17 -4.29 17.45
CA GLN A 108 6.98 -5.49 17.69
C GLN A 108 6.09 -6.67 18.14
N GLY A 109 6.06 -7.72 17.32
CA GLY A 109 5.26 -8.92 17.57
C GLY A 109 3.75 -8.77 17.43
N LYS A 110 3.25 -7.58 17.07
CA LYS A 110 1.82 -7.27 16.93
C LYS A 110 1.26 -7.84 15.63
N THR A 111 0.06 -8.41 15.71
CA THR A 111 -0.70 -8.79 14.51
C THR A 111 -1.21 -7.53 13.81
N THR A 112 -0.86 -7.38 12.54
CA THR A 112 -1.09 -6.14 11.78
C THR A 112 -1.77 -6.46 10.46
N LEU A 113 -2.84 -5.74 10.13
CA LEU A 113 -3.50 -5.82 8.83
C LEU A 113 -3.44 -4.44 8.16
N GLU A 114 -2.93 -4.38 6.93
CA GLU A 114 -3.04 -3.19 6.09
C GLU A 114 -4.27 -3.31 5.19
N LEU A 115 -5.20 -2.35 5.30
CA LEU A 115 -6.40 -2.25 4.48
C LEU A 115 -6.13 -1.35 3.27
N GLY A 116 -6.34 -1.87 2.05
CA GLY A 116 -6.08 -1.12 0.81
C GLY A 116 -4.60 -0.84 0.64
N CYS A 117 -3.77 -1.89 0.65
CA CYS A 117 -2.32 -1.76 0.69
C CYS A 117 -1.72 -1.17 -0.59
N GLY A 118 -2.40 -1.24 -1.73
CA GLY A 118 -1.87 -0.75 -3.02
C GLY A 118 -0.47 -1.31 -3.30
N VAL A 119 0.53 -0.43 -3.35
CA VAL A 119 1.95 -0.81 -3.57
C VAL A 119 2.62 -1.51 -2.37
N GLY A 120 1.97 -1.56 -1.19
CA GLY A 120 2.42 -2.33 -0.02
C GLY A 120 3.51 -1.70 0.85
N LEU A 121 3.81 -0.41 0.67
CA LEU A 121 4.91 0.26 1.39
C LEU A 121 4.70 0.28 2.91
N VAL A 122 3.49 0.60 3.40
CA VAL A 122 3.27 0.79 4.84
C VAL A 122 3.36 -0.55 5.57
N GLY A 123 2.75 -1.60 5.04
CA GLY A 123 2.86 -2.95 5.60
C GLY A 123 4.30 -3.47 5.59
N LEU A 124 5.08 -3.19 4.55
CA LEU A 124 6.50 -3.51 4.51
C LEU A 124 7.30 -2.79 5.62
N ILE A 125 7.04 -1.50 5.85
CA ILE A 125 7.66 -0.75 6.96
C ILE A 125 7.25 -1.35 8.30
N ALA A 126 5.96 -1.65 8.48
CA ALA A 126 5.44 -2.28 9.70
C ALA A 126 6.09 -3.65 9.97
N HIS A 127 6.38 -4.41 8.92
CA HIS A 127 7.10 -5.67 9.02
C HIS A 127 8.57 -5.47 9.43
N ARG A 128 9.26 -4.48 8.86
CA ARG A 128 10.62 -4.11 9.29
C ARG A 128 10.69 -3.68 10.75
N MET A 129 9.60 -3.14 11.29
CA MET A 129 9.44 -2.83 12.71
C MET A 129 9.08 -4.05 13.59
N GLY A 130 9.09 -5.26 13.04
CA GLY A 130 8.80 -6.51 13.76
C GLY A 130 7.32 -6.89 13.84
N GLY A 131 6.45 -6.22 13.07
CA GLY A 131 5.03 -6.55 12.95
C GLY A 131 4.78 -7.86 12.20
N LYS A 132 3.75 -8.60 12.62
CA LYS A 132 3.22 -9.77 11.91
C LYS A 132 2.15 -9.30 10.93
N VAL A 133 2.57 -8.94 9.72
CA VAL A 133 1.76 -8.16 8.77
C VAL A 133 1.05 -9.06 7.77
N VAL A 134 -0.22 -8.74 7.50
CA VAL A 134 -1.00 -9.18 6.35
C VAL A 134 -1.33 -7.96 5.49
N LEU A 135 -1.03 -8.04 4.20
CA LEU A 135 -1.39 -7.01 3.21
C LEU A 135 -2.75 -7.35 2.62
N SER A 136 -3.68 -6.39 2.57
CA SER A 136 -4.99 -6.62 1.96
C SER A 136 -5.42 -5.53 0.99
N ASP A 137 -6.08 -5.96 -0.08
CA ASP A 137 -6.62 -5.09 -1.12
C ASP A 137 -7.80 -5.78 -1.82
N LEU A 138 -8.62 -5.01 -2.53
CA LEU A 138 -9.73 -5.52 -3.34
C LEU A 138 -9.22 -6.10 -4.68
N GLU A 139 -8.11 -5.57 -5.19
CA GLU A 139 -7.56 -5.94 -6.49
C GLU A 139 -6.41 -6.94 -6.36
N GLU A 140 -6.52 -8.10 -7.02
CA GLU A 140 -5.44 -9.11 -7.00
C GLU A 140 -4.12 -8.58 -7.56
N ASP A 141 -4.17 -7.67 -8.53
CA ASP A 141 -2.97 -7.09 -9.14
C ASP A 141 -2.26 -6.11 -8.20
N ALA A 142 -3.01 -5.45 -7.30
CA ALA A 142 -2.42 -4.70 -6.20
C ALA A 142 -1.65 -5.63 -5.27
N LEU A 143 -2.23 -6.77 -4.91
CA LEU A 143 -1.53 -7.78 -4.09
C LEU A 143 -0.28 -8.33 -4.77
N ARG A 144 -0.31 -8.55 -6.09
CA ARG A 144 0.89 -8.97 -6.87
C ARG A 144 1.96 -7.88 -6.89
N LEU A 145 1.57 -6.61 -7.02
CA LEU A 145 2.51 -5.48 -6.98
C LEU A 145 3.11 -5.30 -5.57
N ALA A 146 2.29 -5.43 -4.54
CA ALA A 146 2.74 -5.43 -3.15
C ALA A 146 3.68 -6.61 -2.86
N GLU A 147 3.40 -7.80 -3.40
CA GLU A 147 4.29 -8.97 -3.31
C GLU A 147 5.64 -8.70 -3.99
N LEU A 148 5.66 -8.12 -5.20
CA LEU A 148 6.88 -7.72 -5.87
C LEU A 148 7.70 -6.75 -5.00
N ASN A 149 7.07 -5.69 -4.50
CA ASN A 149 7.73 -4.70 -3.66
C ASN A 149 8.24 -5.30 -2.35
N TRP A 150 7.48 -6.20 -1.75
CA TRP A 150 7.91 -6.89 -0.54
C TRP A 150 9.11 -7.79 -0.82
N LEU A 151 9.06 -8.61 -1.87
CA LEU A 151 10.18 -9.46 -2.27
C LEU A 151 11.44 -8.62 -2.45
N VAL A 152 11.35 -7.51 -3.21
CA VAL A 152 12.43 -6.56 -3.53
C VAL A 152 13.09 -5.92 -2.30
N ASN A 153 12.35 -5.78 -1.20
CA ASN A 153 12.87 -5.09 -0.03
C ASN A 153 13.15 -6.03 1.14
N ALA A 154 12.35 -7.07 1.37
CA ALA A 154 12.47 -7.98 2.51
C ALA A 154 13.13 -9.32 2.16
N GLY A 155 13.14 -9.72 0.88
CA GLY A 155 13.72 -10.99 0.44
C GLY A 155 12.95 -12.22 0.92
N GLU A 156 11.66 -12.08 1.20
CA GLU A 156 10.75 -13.14 1.61
C GLU A 156 9.34 -12.91 1.03
N THR A 157 8.42 -13.88 1.17
CA THR A 157 7.05 -13.75 0.65
C THR A 157 6.12 -13.16 1.72
N PRO A 158 5.35 -12.10 1.41
CA PRO A 158 4.36 -11.56 2.35
C PRO A 158 3.14 -12.48 2.51
N GLN A 159 2.42 -12.29 3.61
CA GLN A 159 1.04 -12.75 3.71
C GLN A 159 0.13 -11.73 3.02
N THR A 160 -0.72 -12.19 2.10
CA THR A 160 -1.66 -11.36 1.34
C THR A 160 -3.09 -11.85 1.53
N LEU A 161 -4.05 -10.95 1.40
CA LEU A 161 -5.46 -11.22 1.59
C LEU A 161 -6.32 -10.41 0.63
N LEU A 162 -7.06 -11.08 -0.25
CA LEU A 162 -8.09 -10.43 -1.06
C LEU A 162 -9.27 -10.06 -0.15
N LEU A 163 -9.51 -8.76 0.02
CA LEU A 163 -10.48 -8.25 1.00
C LEU A 163 -11.39 -7.20 0.39
N ASP A 164 -12.67 -7.53 0.33
CA ASP A 164 -13.74 -6.58 0.07
C ASP A 164 -14.34 -6.08 1.39
N TRP A 165 -14.21 -4.79 1.67
CA TRP A 165 -14.75 -4.16 2.89
C TRP A 165 -16.27 -4.21 3.00
N ARG A 166 -16.99 -4.48 1.90
CA ARG A 166 -18.45 -4.69 1.91
C ARG A 166 -18.83 -6.02 2.54
N THR A 167 -17.93 -7.00 2.46
CA THR A 167 -18.13 -8.36 2.97
C THR A 167 -16.85 -8.88 3.64
N PRO A 168 -16.39 -8.25 4.76
CA PRO A 168 -15.16 -8.64 5.43
C PRO A 168 -15.39 -9.94 6.20
N ALA A 169 -15.25 -11.08 5.52
CA ALA A 169 -15.51 -12.40 6.06
C ALA A 169 -14.29 -12.96 6.83
N LEU A 170 -13.81 -12.22 7.84
CA LEU A 170 -12.69 -12.63 8.69
C LEU A 170 -13.14 -12.76 10.14
N SER A 171 -12.76 -13.87 10.77
CA SER A 171 -12.95 -14.09 12.21
C SER A 171 -11.77 -13.56 13.04
N GLN A 172 -10.60 -13.41 12.42
CA GLN A 172 -9.39 -12.91 13.07
C GLN A 172 -9.50 -11.41 13.37
N LYS A 173 -9.07 -11.03 14.56
CA LYS A 173 -8.85 -9.64 14.96
C LYS A 173 -7.36 -9.32 14.99
N PHE A 174 -7.03 -8.06 14.78
CA PHE A 174 -5.65 -7.56 14.69
C PHE A 174 -5.39 -6.52 15.77
N ASP A 175 -4.19 -6.57 16.36
CA ASP A 175 -3.72 -5.57 17.32
C ASP A 175 -3.58 -4.19 16.67
N VAL A 176 -3.20 -4.19 15.39
CA VAL A 176 -2.96 -2.98 14.59
C VAL A 176 -3.66 -3.08 13.24
N LEU A 177 -4.37 -2.01 12.87
CA LEU A 177 -4.88 -1.82 11.51
C LEU A 177 -4.18 -0.62 10.88
N LEU A 178 -3.70 -0.77 9.65
CA LEU A 178 -3.06 0.28 8.87
C LEU A 178 -3.93 0.66 7.69
N ALA A 179 -4.02 1.95 7.37
CA ALA A 179 -4.82 2.43 6.25
C ALA A 179 -4.24 3.76 5.71
N ALA A 180 -3.55 3.73 4.58
CA ALA A 180 -3.06 4.93 3.93
C ALA A 180 -3.91 5.28 2.72
N ASP A 181 -4.44 6.50 2.70
CA ASP A 181 -5.11 7.06 1.52
C ASP A 181 -6.38 6.33 1.06
N VAL A 182 -7.12 5.68 1.98
CA VAL A 182 -8.29 4.84 1.62
C VAL A 182 -9.64 5.57 1.63
N ALA A 183 -9.73 6.73 2.30
CA ALA A 183 -10.99 7.46 2.47
C ALA A 183 -11.24 8.43 1.29
N TYR A 184 -11.51 7.90 0.10
CA TYR A 184 -11.81 8.70 -1.10
C TYR A 184 -13.14 8.35 -1.78
N GLU A 185 -13.61 7.11 -1.69
CA GLU A 185 -14.87 6.67 -2.30
C GLU A 185 -16.00 6.65 -1.26
N ALA A 186 -16.95 7.58 -1.38
CA ALA A 186 -18.00 7.78 -0.39
C ALA A 186 -18.89 6.54 -0.21
N ALA A 187 -19.11 5.77 -1.28
CA ALA A 187 -19.85 4.52 -1.21
C ALA A 187 -19.19 3.46 -0.31
N LEU A 188 -17.89 3.56 -0.07
CA LEU A 188 -17.11 2.61 0.73
C LEU A 188 -16.85 3.07 2.18
N PHE A 189 -17.28 4.27 2.58
CA PHE A 189 -17.01 4.76 3.94
C PHE A 189 -17.65 3.90 5.03
N SER A 190 -18.94 3.58 4.91
CA SER A 190 -19.59 2.71 5.89
C SER A 190 -19.03 1.28 5.88
N PRO A 191 -18.82 0.62 4.73
CA PRO A 191 -18.09 -0.65 4.66
C PRO A 191 -16.73 -0.63 5.36
N LEU A 192 -15.91 0.38 5.08
CA LEU A 192 -14.58 0.53 5.68
C LEU A 192 -14.64 0.73 7.19
N VAL A 193 -15.51 1.62 7.69
CA VAL A 193 -15.66 1.84 9.14
C VAL A 193 -16.16 0.59 9.86
N ASN A 194 -17.10 -0.15 9.26
CA ASN A 194 -17.56 -1.43 9.82
C ASN A 194 -16.45 -2.49 9.82
N THR A 195 -15.59 -2.51 8.80
CA THR A 195 -14.41 -3.38 8.72
C THR A 195 -13.39 -3.02 9.82
N LEU A 196 -13.12 -1.74 10.03
CA LEU A 196 -12.25 -1.26 11.12
C LEU A 196 -12.80 -1.68 12.49
N GLU A 197 -14.11 -1.56 12.72
CA GLU A 197 -14.76 -2.01 13.95
C GLU A 197 -14.68 -3.54 14.15
N SER A 198 -14.98 -4.32 13.11
CA SER A 198 -15.06 -5.77 13.23
C SER A 198 -13.69 -6.42 13.41
N LEU A 199 -12.66 -5.90 12.72
CA LEU A 199 -11.32 -6.50 12.70
C LEU A 199 -10.38 -5.97 13.78
N LEU A 200 -10.71 -4.87 14.47
CA LEU A 200 -9.86 -4.37 15.54
C LEU A 200 -9.97 -5.26 16.79
N ALA A 201 -8.82 -5.65 17.33
CA ALA A 201 -8.73 -6.34 18.62
C ALA A 201 -9.06 -5.39 19.78
N PRO A 202 -9.56 -5.90 20.93
CA PRO A 202 -9.71 -5.09 22.13
C PRO A 202 -8.38 -4.43 22.53
N GLY A 203 -8.39 -3.11 22.74
CA GLY A 203 -7.16 -2.34 23.02
C GLY A 203 -6.25 -2.10 21.81
N GLY A 204 -6.64 -2.56 20.62
CA GLY A 204 -5.91 -2.33 19.37
C GLY A 204 -5.89 -0.86 18.95
N SER A 205 -5.01 -0.54 18.00
CA SER A 205 -4.89 0.81 17.43
C SER A 205 -4.99 0.78 15.91
N ILE A 206 -5.66 1.77 15.33
CA ILE A 206 -5.66 1.99 13.89
C ILE A 206 -4.73 3.17 13.60
N TYR A 207 -3.83 3.01 12.65
CA TYR A 207 -3.03 4.12 12.12
C TYR A 207 -3.50 4.43 10.70
N LEU A 208 -4.06 5.62 10.52
CA LEU A 208 -4.68 6.04 9.27
C LEU A 208 -4.04 7.33 8.76
N ALA A 209 -3.72 7.40 7.47
CA ALA A 209 -3.25 8.62 6.83
C ALA A 209 -4.25 9.10 5.78
N GLU A 210 -4.58 10.39 5.83
CA GLU A 210 -5.53 11.03 4.92
C GLU A 210 -5.01 12.43 4.52
N PRO A 211 -4.95 12.76 3.21
CA PRO A 211 -4.39 14.02 2.71
C PRO A 211 -5.33 15.24 2.84
N ASN A 212 -6.22 15.25 3.84
CA ASN A 212 -7.18 16.32 4.17
C ASN A 212 -8.20 16.64 3.06
N ARG A 213 -8.64 15.63 2.31
CA ARG A 213 -9.66 15.80 1.27
C ARG A 213 -11.03 16.10 1.88
N PRO A 214 -11.76 17.13 1.39
CA PRO A 214 -13.11 17.42 1.86
C PRO A 214 -14.08 16.23 1.77
N VAL A 215 -13.89 15.34 0.78
CA VAL A 215 -14.70 14.13 0.59
C VAL A 215 -14.61 13.17 1.77
N ALA A 216 -13.51 13.18 2.53
CA ALA A 216 -13.30 12.26 3.66
C ALA A 216 -14.06 12.67 4.93
N ARG A 217 -14.70 13.85 4.99
CA ARG A 217 -15.40 14.32 6.20
C ARG A 217 -16.45 13.32 6.72
N PRO A 218 -17.36 12.78 5.88
CA PRO A 218 -18.37 11.83 6.36
C PRO A 218 -17.76 10.53 6.90
N PHE A 219 -16.58 10.13 6.43
CA PHE A 219 -15.87 8.97 6.98
C PHE A 219 -15.47 9.19 8.45
N PHE A 220 -14.99 10.38 8.82
CA PHE A 220 -14.66 10.71 10.21
C PHE A 220 -15.90 10.88 11.10
N ASP A 221 -17.03 11.30 10.53
CA ASP A 221 -18.30 11.36 11.25
C ASP A 221 -18.77 9.93 11.62
N LEU A 222 -18.71 8.99 10.66
CA LEU A 222 -19.01 7.57 10.89
C LEU A 222 -18.09 6.92 11.93
N LEU A 223 -16.79 7.25 11.94
CA LEU A 223 -15.88 6.78 12.99
C LEU A 223 -16.34 7.24 14.38
N ARG A 224 -16.77 8.50 14.50
CA ARG A 224 -17.25 9.08 15.76
C ARG A 224 -18.56 8.44 16.23
N GLU A 225 -19.47 8.16 15.31
CA GLU A 225 -20.72 7.43 15.58
C GLU A 225 -20.45 6.03 16.13
N LYS A 226 -19.37 5.37 15.68
CA LYS A 226 -18.88 4.10 16.21
C LYS A 226 -18.01 4.23 17.47
N HIS A 227 -18.02 5.40 18.11
CA HIS A 227 -17.28 5.73 19.32
C HIS A 227 -15.76 5.66 19.21
N PHE A 228 -15.21 5.69 18.00
CA PHE A 228 -13.77 5.85 17.83
C PHE A 228 -13.34 7.27 18.21
N ARG A 229 -12.15 7.36 18.80
CA ARG A 229 -11.45 8.61 19.13
C ARG A 229 -10.07 8.59 18.50
N TRP A 230 -9.51 9.75 18.22
CA TRP A 230 -8.21 9.82 17.58
C TRP A 230 -7.35 10.99 18.04
N GLU A 231 -6.05 10.75 18.00
CA GLU A 231 -5.02 11.78 18.02
C GLU A 231 -4.62 12.07 16.57
N LYS A 232 -4.55 13.36 16.21
CA LYS A 232 -4.19 13.82 14.86
C LYS A 232 -2.78 14.42 14.88
N SER A 233 -1.93 14.01 13.96
CA SER A 233 -0.63 14.61 13.70
C SER A 233 -0.51 15.03 12.24
N SER A 234 0.05 16.21 11.98
CA SER A 234 0.35 16.64 10.62
C SER A 234 1.74 16.18 10.23
N ARG A 235 1.89 15.66 9.01
CA ARG A 235 3.17 15.24 8.43
C ARG A 235 3.32 15.87 7.06
N THR A 236 4.54 16.27 6.74
CA THR A 236 4.90 16.70 5.39
C THR A 236 5.64 15.55 4.75
N SER A 237 5.05 14.93 3.73
CA SER A 237 5.75 13.90 2.95
C SER A 237 6.32 14.48 1.67
N HIS A 238 7.45 13.91 1.27
CA HIS A 238 8.19 14.24 0.06
C HIS A 238 8.23 13.00 -0.83
N LEU A 239 7.68 13.12 -2.04
CA LEU A 239 7.75 12.06 -3.05
C LEU A 239 8.22 12.67 -4.37
N GLY A 240 9.49 12.44 -4.70
CA GLY A 240 10.17 13.18 -5.76
C GLY A 240 10.15 14.68 -5.46
N GLU A 241 9.68 15.47 -6.42
CA GLU A 241 9.52 16.93 -6.25
C GLU A 241 8.21 17.33 -5.56
N THR A 242 7.30 16.37 -5.34
CA THR A 242 5.97 16.65 -4.77
C THR A 242 6.05 16.72 -3.26
N ARG A 243 5.56 17.84 -2.71
CA ARG A 243 5.41 18.05 -1.26
C ARG A 243 3.93 18.06 -0.92
N SER A 244 3.52 17.17 -0.01
CA SER A 244 2.12 17.07 0.43
C SER A 244 2.01 17.14 1.95
N THR A 245 0.99 17.85 2.43
CA THR A 245 0.63 17.84 3.86
C THR A 245 -0.43 16.80 4.11
N VAL A 246 -0.04 15.74 4.82
CA VAL A 246 -0.89 14.60 5.15
C VAL A 246 -1.20 14.63 6.64
N SER A 247 -2.42 14.26 7.01
CA SER A 247 -2.76 14.04 8.40
C SER A 247 -2.73 12.56 8.74
N VAL A 248 -1.97 12.23 9.78
CA VAL A 248 -1.90 10.88 10.34
C VAL A 248 -2.72 10.84 11.62
N TYR A 249 -3.56 9.82 11.75
CA TYR A 249 -4.51 9.62 12.83
C TYR A 249 -4.16 8.33 13.56
N ARG A 250 -3.98 8.41 14.87
CA ARG A 250 -3.95 7.24 15.75
C ARG A 250 -5.33 7.08 16.37
N ILE A 251 -6.09 6.09 15.91
CA ILE A 251 -7.49 5.89 16.25
C ILE A 251 -7.64 4.69 17.19
N ARG A 252 -8.47 4.83 18.22
CA ARG A 252 -8.78 3.82 19.25
C ARG A 252 -10.25 3.87 19.64
N ARG A 253 -10.73 2.83 20.32
CA ARG A 253 -12.02 2.85 21.03
C ARG A 253 -11.87 3.37 22.44
#